data_AF-A0A3L9Y1C2-F1
#
_entry.id   AF-A0A3L9Y1C2-F1
#
_cell.length_a   1.000
_cell.length_b   1.000
_cell.length_c   1.000
_cell.angle_alpha   90.00
_cell.angle_beta   90.00
_cell.angle_gamma   90.00
#
_symmetry.space_group_name_H-M   'P 1'
#
loop_
_entity.id
_entity.type
_entity.pdbx_description
1 polymer ?
#
loop_
_entity_poly.entity_id
_entity_poly.type
_entity_poly.pdbx_seq_one_letter_code
_entity_poly.pdbx_strand_id
1 'polypeptide(L)' 'MSADPLADRRMIEALVCPLTHAPLSYDADAQELISKAAHLAFPIRNGIPIMLEEEARKLD' A
#
# COMPACT_ATOMS: atom_id res chain seq x y z
N MET A 1 -27.73 21.31 3.85
CA MET A 1 -26.59 20.46 4.29
C MET A 1 -26.03 19.83 3.04
N SER A 2 -24.94 20.40 2.56
CA SER A 2 -24.35 20.18 1.25
C SER A 2 -23.74 18.78 1.17
N ALA A 3 -24.23 17.96 0.25
CA ALA A 3 -23.56 16.75 -0.19
C ALA A 3 -22.87 17.11 -1.52
N ASP A 4 -21.58 17.41 -1.46
CA ASP A 4 -20.73 17.63 -2.63
C ASP A 4 -20.43 16.29 -3.32
N PRO A 5 -20.95 16.03 -4.54
CA PRO A 5 -20.70 14.77 -5.25
C PRO A 5 -19.31 14.73 -5.93
N LEU A 6 -18.37 15.57 -5.48
CA LEU A 6 -16.98 15.60 -5.97
C LEU A 6 -16.04 14.65 -5.21
N ALA A 7 -16.51 14.00 -4.15
CA ALA A 7 -15.73 13.04 -3.37
C ALA A 7 -15.63 11.64 -4.02
N ASP A 8 -16.47 11.33 -5.00
CA ASP A 8 -16.60 9.96 -5.55
C ASP A 8 -15.63 9.65 -6.71
N ARG A 9 -14.97 10.64 -7.31
CA ARG A 9 -14.16 10.44 -8.54
C ARG A 9 -12.66 10.23 -8.32
N ARG A 10 -12.22 10.09 -7.07
CA ARG A 10 -10.85 9.69 -6.70
C ARG A 10 -10.80 8.37 -5.90
N MET A 11 -11.85 7.56 -5.98
CA MET A 11 -11.85 6.18 -5.48
C MET A 11 -11.25 5.22 -6.50
N ILE A 12 -10.01 5.47 -6.94
CA ILE A 12 -9.22 4.52 -7.74
C ILE A 12 -7.76 4.64 -7.28
N GLU A 13 -7.30 3.59 -6.58
CA GLU A 13 -5.95 3.01 -6.68
C GLU A 13 -4.74 3.68 -5.99
N ALA A 14 -4.92 4.36 -4.86
CA ALA A 14 -3.82 4.41 -3.90
C ALA A 14 -3.95 3.19 -2.98
N LEU A 15 -3.23 2.11 -3.27
CA LEU A 15 -2.98 1.06 -2.26
C LEU A 15 -2.33 1.77 -1.07
N VAL A 16 -3.13 2.07 -0.05
CA VAL A 16 -2.68 2.74 1.16
C VAL A 16 -2.30 1.71 2.19
N CYS A 17 -1.20 1.96 2.90
CA CYS A 17 -0.74 1.11 3.97
C CYS A 17 -1.78 1.11 5.10
N PRO A 18 -2.25 -0.06 5.59
CA PRO A 18 -3.26 -0.12 6.64
C PRO A 18 -2.78 0.44 8.00
N LEU A 19 -1.46 0.59 8.18
CA LEU A 19 -0.86 1.07 9.43
C LEU A 19 -0.63 2.58 9.45
N THR A 20 -0.21 3.15 8.32
CA THR A 20 0.22 4.56 8.25
C THR A 20 -0.70 5.42 7.39
N HIS A 21 -1.65 4.80 6.67
CA HIS A 21 -2.46 5.43 5.62
C HIS A 21 -1.63 6.12 4.53
N ALA A 22 -0.33 5.82 4.45
CA ALA A 22 0.57 6.35 3.44
C ALA A 22 0.45 5.55 2.14
N PRO A 23 0.77 6.15 0.98
CA PRO A 23 0.79 5.42 -0.29
C PRO A 23 1.87 4.32 -0.27
N LEU A 24 1.51 3.12 -0.75
CA LEU A 24 2.43 2.03 -1.04
C LEU A 24 2.97 2.18 -2.47
N SER A 25 4.28 1.99 -2.65
CA SER A 25 4.89 1.82 -3.97
C SER A 25 4.90 0.34 -4.33
N TYR A 26 4.33 -0.02 -5.46
CA TYR A 26 4.52 -1.35 -6.02
C TYR A 26 5.86 -1.43 -6.75
N ASP A 27 6.68 -2.40 -6.37
CA ASP A 27 7.93 -2.75 -7.02
C ASP A 27 7.70 -3.99 -7.88
N ALA A 28 7.68 -3.79 -9.20
CA ALA A 28 7.42 -4.85 -10.16
C ALA A 28 8.60 -5.81 -10.32
N ASP A 29 9.84 -5.31 -10.13
CA ASP A 29 11.08 -6.09 -10.20
C ASP A 29 11.18 -7.07 -9.03
N ALA A 30 10.88 -6.60 -7.82
CA ALA A 30 10.91 -7.43 -6.61
C ALA A 30 9.59 -8.17 -6.35
N GLN A 31 8.49 -7.80 -7.04
CA GLN A 31 7.12 -8.24 -6.72
C GLN A 31 6.76 -7.93 -5.25
N GLU A 32 6.96 -6.69 -4.81
CA GLU A 32 6.70 -6.28 -3.41
C GLU A 32 5.95 -4.93 -3.34
N LEU A 33 5.26 -4.67 -2.23
CA LEU A 33 4.66 -3.38 -1.91
C LEU A 33 5.51 -2.67 -0.85
N ILE A 34 6.18 -1.61 -1.24
CA ILE A 34 7.08 -0.80 -0.40
C ILE A 34 6.28 0.31 0.29
N SER A 35 6.27 0.29 1.62
CA SER A 35 5.81 1.37 2.48
C SER A 35 6.99 2.21 2.95
N LYS A 36 7.22 3.36 2.32
CA LYS A 36 8.25 4.32 2.75
C LYS A 36 7.97 4.90 4.14
N ALA A 37 6.71 5.07 4.50
CA ALA A 37 6.33 5.60 5.81
C ALA A 37 6.60 4.60 6.94
N ALA A 38 6.39 3.31 6.69
CA ALA A 38 6.65 2.26 7.68
C ALA A 38 8.08 1.70 7.61
N HIS A 39 8.86 2.06 6.58
CA HIS A 39 10.16 1.46 6.27
C HIS A 39 10.07 -0.08 6.14
N LEU A 40 9.00 -0.54 5.49
CA LEU A 40 8.70 -1.97 5.30
C LEU A 40 8.35 -2.25 3.84
N ALA A 41 8.75 -3.42 3.34
CA ALA A 41 8.38 -3.95 2.04
C ALA A 41 7.60 -5.26 2.22
N PHE A 42 6.38 -5.30 1.71
CA PHE A 42 5.46 -6.43 1.82
C PHE A 42 5.55 -7.30 0.56
N PRO A 43 6.02 -8.56 0.64
CA PRO A 43 6.19 -9.38 -0.55
C PRO A 43 4.85 -9.82 -1.15
N ILE A 44 4.81 -10.00 -2.48
CA ILE A 44 3.65 -10.56 -3.19
C ILE A 44 3.99 -12.01 -3.58
N ARG A 45 3.20 -12.96 -3.06
CA ARG A 45 3.36 -14.39 -3.35
C ARG A 45 2.12 -14.90 -4.06
N ASN A 46 2.28 -15.55 -5.21
CA ASN A 46 1.17 -16.04 -6.05
C ASN A 46 0.16 -14.93 -6.43
N GLY A 47 0.62 -13.69 -6.60
CA GLY A 47 -0.25 -12.54 -6.88
C GLY A 47 -1.02 -12.00 -5.67
N ILE A 48 -0.81 -12.55 -4.47
CA ILE A 48 -1.44 -12.08 -3.23
C ILE A 48 -0.40 -11.29 -2.41
N PRO A 49 -0.67 -10.02 -2.07
CA PRO A 49 0.20 -9.24 -1.19
C PRO A 49 0.14 -9.76 0.24
N ILE A 50 1.30 -10.11 0.80
CA ILE A 50 1.43 -10.53 2.20
C ILE A 50 1.64 -9.27 3.06
N MET A 51 0.54 -8.67 3.53
CA MET A 51 0.57 -7.47 4.39
C MET A 51 0.77 -7.83 5.88
N LEU A 52 1.70 -8.72 6.18
CA LEU A 52 2.07 -9.11 7.55
C LEU A 52 3.41 -8.49 7.92
N GLU A 53 3.51 -7.87 9.10
CA GLU A 53 4.75 -7.25 9.56
C GLU A 53 5.90 -8.26 9.72
N GLU A 54 5.59 -9.49 10.15
CA GLU A 54 6.59 -10.57 10.33
C GLU A 54 7.21 -11.05 9.01
N GLU A 55 6.44 -11.00 7.92
CA GLU A 55 6.92 -11.35 6.58
C GLU A 55 7.45 -10.12 5.83
N ALA A 56 7.23 -8.92 6.37
CA ALA A 56 7.66 -7.68 5.73
C ALA A 56 9.17 -7.50 5.89
N ARG A 57 9.83 -7.20 4.78
CA ARG A 57 11.25 -6.88 4.77
C ARG A 57 11.45 -5.44 5.23
N LYS A 58 12.30 -5.23 6.25
CA LYS A 58 12.69 -3.89 6.69
C LYS A 58 13.56 -3.23 5.63
N LEU A 59 13.22 -1.98 5.30
CA LEU A 59 14.02 -1.09 4.48
C LEU A 59 14.89 -0.29 5.44
N ASP A 60 16.22 -0.34 5.24
CA ASP A 60 17.20 0.44 5.99
C ASP A 60 17.14 1.93 5.58
#